data_AF-A0A926EV51-F1
#
_entry.id   AF-A0A926EV51-F1
#
_cell.length_a   1.000
_cell.length_b   1.000
_cell.length_c   1.000
_cell.angle_alpha   90.00
_cell.angle_beta   90.00
_cell.angle_gamma   90.00
#
_symmetry.space_group_name_H-M   'P 1'
#
loop_
_entity.id
_entity.type
_entity.pdbx_description
1 polymer ?
#
loop_
_entity_poly.entity_id
_entity_poly.type
_entity_poly.pdbx_seq_one_letter_code
_entity_poly.pdbx_strand_id
1 'polypeptide(L)'
;MRELERSLKQLGKVPQKHVTASARKGMNIALKQSKANAPVDTGMLKKGIVSKGERSRQKGKKVYRIMFDSRMNDIFQKPNKEGKITGYYPISQEYGFFAKNGRYIPGYRFISDSLTDNVNKIEKTIVSEMQKKIDAEIAKAGLR
;
A
#
# COMPACT_ATOMS: atom_id res chain seq x y z
N MET A 1 -9.45 -5.53 19.19
CA MET A 1 -8.90 -6.88 18.99
C MET A 1 -9.73 -7.96 19.67
N ARG A 2 -10.01 -7.88 20.98
CA ARG A 2 -10.79 -8.91 21.70
C ARG A 2 -12.16 -9.23 21.10
N GLU A 3 -12.91 -8.22 20.66
CA GLU A 3 -14.21 -8.40 20.01
C GLU A 3 -14.09 -9.16 18.68
N LEU A 4 -13.08 -8.83 17.87
CA LEU A 4 -12.86 -9.45 16.57
C LEU A 4 -12.50 -10.92 16.72
N GLU A 5 -11.65 -11.23 17.70
CA GLU A 5 -11.31 -12.60 18.03
C GLU A 5 -12.54 -13.40 18.48
N ARG A 6 -13.43 -12.81 19.29
CA ARG A 6 -14.69 -13.44 19.70
C ARG A 6 -15.60 -13.71 18.50
N SER A 7 -15.82 -12.71 17.63
CA SER A 7 -16.65 -12.86 16.43
C SER A 7 -16.05 -13.90 15.46
N LEU A 8 -14.72 -13.94 15.31
CA LEU A 8 -14.05 -14.94 14.47
C LEU A 8 -14.18 -16.37 15.03
N LYS A 9 -14.09 -16.54 16.36
CA LYS A 9 -14.32 -17.84 17.02
C LYS A 9 -15.75 -18.33 16.77
N GLN A 10 -16.73 -17.43 16.87
CA GLN A 10 -18.14 -17.73 16.61
C GLN A 10 -18.41 -18.13 15.15
N LEU A 11 -17.74 -17.48 14.20
CA LEU A 11 -17.87 -17.79 12.77
C LEU A 11 -17.09 -19.07 12.37
N GLY A 12 -16.11 -19.50 13.16
CA GLY A 12 -15.30 -20.71 12.95
C GLY A 12 -14.28 -20.64 11.81
N LYS A 13 -14.43 -19.72 10.84
CA LYS A 13 -13.47 -19.51 9.74
C LYS A 13 -13.32 -18.01 9.42
N VAL A 14 -12.11 -17.59 9.06
CA VAL A 14 -11.83 -16.22 8.59
C VAL A 14 -12.21 -16.09 7.10
N PRO A 15 -13.20 -15.26 6.72
CA PRO A 15 -13.60 -15.12 5.32
C PRO A 15 -12.55 -14.30 4.54
N GLN A 16 -11.92 -14.93 3.55
CA GLN A 16 -10.86 -14.29 2.74
C GLN A 16 -11.32 -12.99 2.04
N LYS A 17 -12.59 -12.91 1.64
CA LYS A 17 -13.19 -11.71 1.05
C LYS A 17 -13.10 -10.50 2.00
N HIS A 18 -13.32 -10.71 3.29
CA HIS A 18 -13.30 -9.66 4.30
C HIS A 18 -11.89 -9.22 4.63
N VAL A 19 -10.95 -10.17 4.75
CA VAL A 19 -9.52 -9.86 4.88
C VAL A 19 -9.04 -9.00 3.70
N THR A 20 -9.43 -9.38 2.49
CA THR A 20 -9.01 -8.66 1.28
C THR A 20 -9.56 -7.24 1.23
N ALA A 21 -10.82 -7.05 1.63
CA ALA A 21 -11.47 -5.75 1.67
C ALA A 21 -10.90 -4.85 2.77
N SER A 22 -10.72 -5.38 3.99
CA SER A 22 -10.19 -4.63 5.13
C SER A 22 -8.74 -4.20 4.91
N ALA A 23 -7.88 -5.11 4.44
CA ALA A 23 -6.48 -4.78 4.11
C ALA A 23 -6.39 -3.72 3.00
N ARG A 24 -7.25 -3.78 1.98
CA ARG A 24 -7.32 -2.76 0.92
C ARG A 24 -7.71 -1.40 1.49
N LYS A 25 -8.72 -1.37 2.35
CA LYS A 25 -9.22 -0.13 2.96
C LYS A 25 -8.16 0.55 3.82
N GLY A 26 -7.43 -0.24 4.63
CA GLY A 26 -6.29 0.27 5.41
C GLY A 26 -5.21 0.86 4.51
N MET A 27 -4.74 0.10 3.51
CA MET A 27 -3.67 0.56 2.62
C MET A 27 -4.05 1.78 1.76
N ASN A 28 -5.34 1.99 1.51
CA ASN A 28 -5.82 3.16 0.78
C ASN A 28 -5.50 4.49 1.50
N ILE A 29 -5.30 4.46 2.82
CA ILE A 29 -4.88 5.64 3.60
C ILE A 29 -3.48 6.06 3.17
N ALA A 30 -2.51 5.15 3.28
CA ALA A 30 -1.14 5.41 2.85
C ALA A 30 -1.10 5.76 1.36
N LEU A 31 -1.81 5.04 0.49
CA LEU A 31 -1.86 5.34 -0.94
C LEU A 31 -2.28 6.78 -1.25
N LYS A 32 -3.32 7.28 -0.55
CA LYS A 32 -3.80 8.64 -0.72
C LYS A 32 -2.77 9.66 -0.27
N GLN A 33 -2.14 9.45 0.88
CA GLN A 33 -1.11 10.36 1.37
C GLN A 33 0.16 10.31 0.51
N SER A 34 0.62 9.13 0.08
CA SER A 34 1.76 9.04 -0.85
C SER A 34 1.51 9.85 -2.11
N LYS A 35 0.29 9.81 -2.65
CA LYS A 35 -0.11 10.62 -3.82
C LYS A 35 -0.22 12.11 -3.53
N ALA A 36 -0.58 12.48 -2.32
CA ALA A 36 -0.67 13.88 -1.91
C ALA A 36 0.73 14.49 -1.70
N ASN A 37 1.65 13.70 -1.13
CA ASN A 37 3.00 14.12 -0.77
C ASN A 37 4.01 13.94 -1.92
N ALA A 38 3.65 13.21 -2.98
CA ALA A 38 4.53 13.02 -4.12
C ALA A 38 4.87 14.37 -4.77
N PRO A 39 6.15 14.63 -5.11
CA PRO A 39 6.54 15.87 -5.77
C PRO A 39 5.79 16.03 -7.10
N VAL A 40 5.36 17.26 -7.37
CA VAL A 40 4.56 17.60 -8.54
C VAL A 40 5.44 18.37 -9.53
N ASP A 41 5.91 17.64 -10.52
CA ASP A 41 6.47 18.21 -11.75
C ASP A 41 5.40 18.12 -12.86
N THR A 42 5.37 17.02 -13.61
CA THR A 42 4.35 16.73 -14.64
C THR A 42 3.10 16.02 -14.10
N GLY A 43 3.09 15.65 -12.81
CA GLY A 43 2.05 14.82 -12.19
C GLY A 43 2.14 13.32 -12.49
N MET A 44 3.09 12.87 -13.33
CA MET A 44 3.23 11.45 -13.69
C MET A 44 3.63 10.56 -12.51
N LEU A 45 4.45 11.07 -11.59
CA LEU A 45 4.81 10.35 -10.37
C LEU A 45 3.56 10.01 -9.55
N LYS A 46 2.72 11.01 -9.27
CA LYS A 46 1.45 10.84 -8.56
C LYS A 46 0.53 9.84 -9.26
N LYS A 47 0.46 9.88 -10.59
CA LYS A 47 -0.33 8.95 -11.40
C LYS A 47 0.18 7.51 -11.27
N GLY A 48 1.50 7.33 -11.28
CA GLY A 48 2.13 6.01 -11.22
C GLY A 48 2.24 5.39 -9.83
N ILE A 49 1.91 6.09 -8.74
CA ILE A 49 1.82 5.44 -7.42
C ILE A 49 0.56 4.57 -7.39
N VAL A 50 0.73 3.27 -7.16
CA VAL A 50 -0.36 2.28 -7.16
C VAL A 50 -0.27 1.38 -5.94
N SER A 51 -1.42 0.89 -5.49
CA SER A 51 -1.48 -0.19 -4.48
C SER A 51 -1.66 -1.53 -5.18
N LYS A 52 -0.71 -2.45 -5.00
CA LYS A 52 -0.73 -3.79 -5.59
C LYS A 52 -0.86 -4.84 -4.50
N GLY A 53 -1.90 -5.67 -4.60
CA GLY A 53 -2.12 -6.77 -3.68
C GLY A 53 -1.23 -7.96 -4.02
N GLU A 54 -0.49 -8.49 -3.05
CA GLU A 54 0.31 -9.70 -3.22
C GLU A 54 -0.58 -10.94 -3.41
N ARG A 55 -0.05 -11.94 -4.14
CA ARG A 55 -0.68 -13.25 -4.24
C ARG A 55 -0.37 -14.03 -2.95
N SER A 56 -1.37 -14.18 -2.09
CA SER A 56 -1.23 -14.97 -0.87
C SER A 56 -1.35 -16.46 -1.17
N ARG A 57 -0.46 -17.27 -0.60
CA ARG A 57 -0.60 -18.74 -0.54
C ARG A 57 -1.37 -19.21 0.70
N GLN A 58 -1.57 -18.32 1.67
CA GLN A 58 -2.21 -18.62 2.97
C GLN A 58 -3.63 -18.03 3.00
N LYS A 59 -4.61 -18.84 3.42
CA LYS A 59 -5.97 -18.36 3.72
C LYS A 59 -5.93 -17.44 4.94
N GLY A 60 -6.77 -16.41 4.95
CA GLY A 60 -6.82 -15.41 6.02
C GLY A 60 -5.74 -14.32 5.92
N LYS A 61 -4.87 -14.36 4.89
CA LYS A 61 -3.79 -13.38 4.70
C LYS A 61 -3.97 -12.59 3.41
N LYS A 62 -3.80 -11.27 3.50
CA LYS A 62 -3.66 -10.39 2.34
C LYS A 62 -2.70 -9.25 2.67
N VAL A 63 -1.71 -9.04 1.80
CA VAL A 63 -0.77 -7.93 1.87
C VAL A 63 -0.96 -7.05 0.64
N TYR A 64 -0.88 -5.74 0.85
CA TYR A 64 -0.81 -4.75 -0.22
C TYR A 64 0.51 -4.00 -0.11
N ARG A 65 1.12 -3.71 -1.25
CA ARG A 65 2.28 -2.83 -1.38
C ARG A 65 1.87 -1.54 -2.05
N ILE A 66 2.46 -0.43 -1.67
CA ILE A 66 2.46 0.78 -2.47
C ILE A 66 3.74 0.75 -3.29
N MET A 67 3.60 0.85 -4.61
CA MET A 67 4.70 0.77 -5.55
C MET A 67 4.44 1.67 -6.75
N PHE A 68 5.46 1.84 -7.59
CA PHE A 68 5.32 2.52 -8.87
C PHE A 68 4.81 1.57 -9.94
N ASP A 69 3.91 2.06 -10.79
CA ASP A 69 3.27 1.29 -11.84
C ASP A 69 4.28 0.94 -12.93
N SER A 70 4.53 -0.37 -13.09
CA SER A 70 5.46 -0.88 -14.11
C SER A 70 5.03 -0.55 -15.54
N ARG A 71 3.75 -0.23 -15.75
CA ARG A 71 3.21 0.18 -17.06
C ARG A 71 3.65 1.59 -17.46
N MET A 72 4.25 2.34 -16.55
CA MET A 72 4.79 3.69 -16.79
C MET A 72 6.33 3.70 -16.81
N ASN A 73 6.95 2.53 -17.02
CA ASN A 73 8.41 2.42 -17.03
C ASN A 73 9.05 3.17 -18.20
N ASP A 74 8.34 3.34 -19.31
CA ASP A 74 8.70 4.23 -20.42
C ASP A 74 8.90 5.69 -19.97
N ILE A 75 8.14 6.13 -18.95
CA ILE A 75 8.28 7.45 -18.33
C ILE A 75 9.32 7.44 -17.21
N PHE A 76 9.37 6.37 -16.41
CA PHE A 76 10.14 6.34 -15.16
C PHE A 76 11.58 5.89 -15.32
N GLN A 77 11.91 5.14 -16.36
CA GLN A 77 13.25 4.61 -16.58
C GLN A 77 14.06 5.52 -17.50
N LYS A 78 15.34 5.69 -17.17
CA LYS A 78 16.29 6.45 -17.98
C LYS A 78 17.27 5.51 -18.69
N PRO A 79 17.07 5.17 -19.97
CA PRO A 79 18.06 4.42 -20.74
C PRO A 79 19.29 5.28 -21.09
N ASN A 80 20.46 4.66 -21.22
CA ASN A 80 21.63 5.25 -21.86
C ASN A 80 21.54 5.12 -23.40
N LYS A 81 22.59 5.54 -24.12
CA LYS A 81 22.66 5.42 -25.59
C LYS A 81 22.56 3.97 -26.10
N GLU A 82 22.88 2.99 -25.27
CA GLU A 82 22.83 1.54 -25.59
C GLU A 82 21.50 0.89 -25.14
N GLY A 83 20.56 1.67 -24.61
CA GLY A 83 19.28 1.16 -24.10
C GLY A 83 19.33 0.57 -22.68
N LYS A 84 20.49 0.55 -22.02
CA LYS A 84 20.62 0.09 -20.64
C LYS A 84 19.99 1.09 -19.67
N ILE A 85 19.12 0.62 -18.78
CA ILE A 85 18.50 1.46 -17.77
C ILE A 85 19.55 1.88 -16.73
N THR A 86 19.77 3.19 -16.63
CA THR A 86 20.78 3.80 -15.74
C THR A 86 20.17 4.53 -14.56
N GLY A 87 18.86 4.73 -14.56
CA GLY A 87 18.16 5.40 -13.48
C GLY A 87 16.69 5.06 -13.47
N TYR A 88 16.10 5.17 -12.28
CA TYR A 88 14.67 5.01 -12.08
C TYR A 88 14.14 6.19 -11.27
N TYR A 89 13.50 7.12 -11.97
CA TYR A 89 13.10 8.42 -11.44
C TYR A 89 12.33 8.32 -10.13
N PRO A 90 11.31 7.46 -9.98
CA PRO A 90 10.54 7.39 -8.74
C PRO A 90 11.37 7.02 -7.50
N ILE A 91 12.36 6.15 -7.65
CA ILE A 91 13.26 5.75 -6.56
C ILE A 91 14.20 6.89 -6.19
N SER A 92 14.72 7.63 -7.18
CA SER A 92 15.51 8.84 -6.91
C SER A 92 14.70 9.91 -6.18
N GLN A 93 13.40 10.04 -6.48
CA GLN A 93 12.51 10.96 -5.75
C GLN A 93 12.20 10.47 -4.33
N GLU A 94 12.00 9.16 -4.13
CA GLU A 94 11.67 8.60 -2.82
C GLU A 94 12.89 8.57 -1.87
N TYR A 95 14.05 8.13 -2.37
CA TYR A 95 15.23 7.81 -1.55
C TYR A 95 16.45 8.67 -1.84
N GLY A 96 16.39 9.59 -2.80
CA GLY A 96 17.53 10.43 -3.16
C GLY A 96 18.51 9.75 -4.10
N PHE A 97 19.58 10.46 -4.46
CA PHE A 97 20.61 10.01 -5.38
C PHE A 97 21.91 10.81 -5.23
N PHE A 98 23.02 10.30 -5.74
CA PHE A 98 24.28 11.04 -5.82
C PHE A 98 24.37 11.84 -7.13
N ALA A 99 24.66 13.13 -7.04
CA ALA A 99 24.96 13.99 -8.18
C ALA A 99 26.34 13.64 -8.76
N LYS A 100 26.62 14.12 -9.99
CA LYS A 100 27.89 13.86 -10.70
C LYS A 100 29.14 14.28 -9.93
N ASN A 101 29.02 15.28 -9.05
CA ASN A 101 30.09 15.76 -8.19
C ASN A 101 30.21 14.99 -6.86
N GLY A 102 29.54 13.85 -6.72
CA GLY A 102 29.56 13.03 -5.50
C GLY A 102 28.67 13.55 -4.36
N ARG A 103 27.99 14.69 -4.51
CA ARG A 103 27.06 15.20 -3.50
C ARG A 103 25.79 14.35 -3.45
N TYR A 104 25.42 13.88 -2.27
CA TYR A 104 24.12 13.23 -2.07
C TYR A 104 22.98 14.27 -2.05
N ILE A 105 21.93 13.99 -2.79
CA ILE A 105 20.69 14.74 -2.82
C ILE A 105 19.61 13.87 -2.16
N PRO A 106 19.02 14.30 -1.03
CA PRO A 106 18.04 13.52 -0.30
C PRO A 106 16.72 13.40 -1.08
N GLY A 107 16.02 12.29 -0.87
CA GLY A 107 14.67 12.07 -1.40
C GLY A 107 13.57 12.64 -0.49
N TYR A 108 12.35 12.65 -1.00
CA TYR A 108 11.15 13.18 -0.34
C TYR A 108 10.44 12.17 0.58
N ARG A 109 10.76 10.88 0.49
CA ARG A 109 10.22 9.81 1.36
C ARG A 109 8.69 9.72 1.40
N PHE A 110 8.01 10.15 0.34
CA PHE A 110 6.54 10.29 0.31
C PHE A 110 5.78 8.96 0.43
N ILE A 111 6.35 7.82 0.02
CA ILE A 111 5.75 6.49 0.29
C ILE A 111 6.12 6.02 1.69
N SER A 112 7.41 6.05 2.03
CA SER A 112 7.93 5.54 3.31
C SER A 112 7.29 6.23 4.50
N ASP A 113 7.22 7.56 4.47
CA ASP A 113 6.62 8.35 5.55
C ASP A 113 5.11 8.14 5.59
N SER A 114 4.44 8.02 4.44
CA SER A 114 3.00 7.73 4.43
C SER A 114 2.61 6.40 5.11
N LEU A 115 3.52 5.41 5.10
CA LEU A 115 3.32 4.15 5.80
C LEU A 115 3.60 4.32 7.30
N THR A 116 4.72 4.95 7.64
CA THR A 116 5.16 5.18 9.03
C THR A 116 4.18 6.06 9.80
N ASP A 117 3.75 7.17 9.21
CA ASP A 117 2.87 8.15 9.84
C ASP A 117 1.45 7.60 10.09
N ASN A 118 1.03 6.59 9.32
CA ASN A 118 -0.32 6.03 9.42
C ASN A 118 -0.39 4.64 10.04
N VAL A 119 0.68 4.08 10.60
CA VAL A 119 0.68 2.71 11.16
C VAL A 119 -0.57 2.46 12.03
N ASN A 120 -0.79 3.31 13.04
CA ASN A 120 -1.92 3.20 13.95
C ASN A 120 -3.28 3.37 13.24
N LYS A 121 -3.38 4.27 12.26
CA LYS A 121 -4.63 4.55 11.55
C LYS A 121 -4.98 3.42 10.59
N ILE A 122 -3.99 2.85 9.91
CA ILE A 122 -4.13 1.69 9.04
C ILE A 122 -4.59 0.50 9.86
N GLU A 123 -3.93 0.20 10.99
CA GLU A 123 -4.30 -0.91 11.87
C GLU A 123 -5.73 -0.79 12.37
N LYS A 124 -6.08 0.35 12.98
CA LYS A 124 -7.45 0.61 13.47
C LYS A 124 -8.50 0.45 12.37
N THR A 125 -8.20 0.94 11.17
CA THR A 125 -9.10 0.83 10.02
C THR A 125 -9.29 -0.63 9.58
N ILE A 126 -8.21 -1.42 9.55
CA ILE A 126 -8.28 -2.84 9.19
C ILE A 126 -9.11 -3.61 10.22
N VAL A 127 -8.83 -3.42 11.51
CA VAL A 127 -9.52 -4.12 12.61
C VAL A 127 -11.00 -3.75 12.63
N SER A 128 -11.33 -2.46 12.57
CA SER A 128 -12.71 -1.96 12.58
C SER A 128 -13.51 -2.44 11.37
N GLU A 129 -12.93 -2.36 10.16
CA GLU A 129 -13.60 -2.83 8.94
C GLU A 129 -13.80 -4.35 8.96
N MET A 130 -12.84 -5.11 9.51
CA MET A 130 -12.97 -6.55 9.68
C MET A 130 -14.08 -6.88 10.67
N GLN A 131 -14.10 -6.25 11.84
CA GLN A 131 -15.15 -6.43 12.85
C GLN A 131 -16.54 -6.24 12.24
N LYS A 132 -16.76 -5.07 11.62
CA LYS A 132 -18.02 -4.71 10.97
C LYS A 132 -18.50 -5.78 9.98
N LYS A 133 -17.57 -6.34 9.20
CA LYS A 133 -17.90 -7.36 8.20
C LYS A 133 -18.21 -8.72 8.82
N ILE A 134 -17.48 -9.11 9.87
CA ILE A 134 -17.74 -10.37 10.56
C ILE A 134 -19.07 -10.32 11.30
N ASP A 135 -19.37 -9.24 12.01
CA ASP A 135 -20.64 -9.10 12.72
C ASP A 135 -21.83 -9.15 11.75
N ALA A 136 -21.67 -8.58 10.56
CA ALA A 136 -22.67 -8.70 9.50
C ALA A 136 -22.84 -10.14 8.98
N GLU A 137 -21.80 -10.97 8.96
CA GLU A 137 -21.92 -12.40 8.60
C GLU A 137 -22.58 -13.21 9.72
N ILE A 138 -22.22 -12.97 10.98
CA ILE A 138 -22.83 -13.61 12.15
C ILE A 138 -24.34 -13.32 12.19
N ALA A 139 -24.72 -12.06 11.99
CA ALA A 139 -26.12 -11.66 11.95
C ALA A 139 -26.89 -12.34 10.81
N LYS A 140 -26.27 -12.49 9.62
CA LYS A 140 -26.87 -13.21 8.48
C LYS A 140 -27.01 -14.70 8.72
N ALA A 141 -26.07 -15.30 9.45
CA ALA A 141 -26.08 -16.72 9.77
C ALA A 141 -27.02 -17.06 10.94
N GLY A 142 -27.65 -16.07 11.58
CA GLY A 142 -28.53 -16.29 12.73
C GLY A 142 -27.81 -16.76 14.00
N LEU A 143 -26.48 -16.61 14.05
CA LEU A 143 -25.64 -17.14 15.13
C LEU A 143 -25.69 -16.31 16.42
N ARG A 144 -26.75 -15.53 16.68
CA ARG A 144 -26.83 -14.57 17.79
C ARG A 144 -26.71 -15.21 19.16
#